data_AF-A0A9D8AQC2-F1
#
_entry.id   AF-A0A9D8AQC2-F1
#
_cell.length_a   1.000
_cell.length_b   1.000
_cell.length_c   1.000
_cell.angle_alpha   90.00
_cell.angle_beta   90.00
_cell.angle_gamma   90.00
#
_symmetry.space_group_name_H-M   'P 1'
#
loop_
_entity.id
_entity.type
_entity.pdbx_description
1 polymer ?
#
loop_
_entity_poly.entity_id
_entity_poly.type
_entity_poly.pdbx_seq_one_letter_code
_entity_poly.pdbx_strand_id
1 'polypeptide(L)'
;MQLLKILEKYSDASIDQISTDKIDESANLRLPRTVIIQEIASALSSLTYVAEALAPSRPPTYAFLKLLLEVPNYSLPVEGFQGRVLQITKEMTIKAQTGKGLSAEKNYQLYINVMKNAWESDNEIDRSETLLLQALRNELRIWTREHLLLEHHPDVKQLWDVPGAYVSARNHLLLTGLVLTYENNYVLAEEVALQIRRAWGIDLEKDAYERLLNGMKNDHLYSVLEMTGLQVSGSKEERILRLINALVPPTEFLDFLHID
;
A
#
# COMPACT_ATOMS: atom_id res chain seq x y z
N MET A 1 0.21 9.09 -15.88
CA MET A 1 -0.93 9.42 -16.77
C MET A 1 -2.03 10.05 -15.93
N GLN A 2 -2.66 11.11 -16.42
CA GLN A 2 -3.69 11.87 -15.68
C GLN A 2 -5.01 11.12 -15.62
N LEU A 3 -5.65 11.08 -14.44
CA LEU A 3 -6.85 10.30 -14.16
C LEU A 3 -7.99 10.58 -15.15
N LEU A 4 -8.30 11.85 -15.40
CA LEU A 4 -9.38 12.27 -16.28
C LEU A 4 -9.22 11.71 -17.71
N LYS A 5 -8.00 11.71 -18.24
CA LYS A 5 -7.70 11.19 -19.60
C LYS A 5 -7.99 9.70 -19.73
N ILE A 6 -7.80 8.95 -18.64
CA ILE A 6 -8.07 7.51 -18.59
C ILE A 6 -9.59 7.29 -18.57
N LEU A 7 -10.28 7.98 -17.67
CA LEU A 7 -11.74 7.85 -17.47
C LEU A 7 -12.54 8.28 -18.70
N GLU A 8 -12.07 9.27 -19.45
CA GLU A 8 -12.71 9.68 -20.72
C GLU A 8 -12.80 8.54 -21.74
N LYS A 9 -11.88 7.56 -21.68
CA LYS A 9 -11.80 6.43 -22.61
C LYS A 9 -12.60 5.21 -22.15
N TYR A 10 -13.16 5.25 -20.95
CA TYR A 10 -13.90 4.12 -20.38
C TYR A 10 -15.31 4.01 -20.95
N SER A 11 -15.87 2.79 -20.96
CA SER A 11 -17.28 2.58 -21.27
C SER A 11 -18.17 3.17 -20.17
N ASP A 12 -19.44 3.47 -20.47
CA ASP A 12 -20.40 3.92 -19.45
C ASP A 12 -20.55 2.90 -18.32
N ALA A 13 -20.60 1.60 -18.64
CA ALA A 13 -20.69 0.54 -17.63
C ALA A 13 -19.49 0.53 -16.67
N SER A 14 -18.29 0.81 -17.17
CA SER A 14 -17.08 0.89 -16.34
C SER A 14 -17.07 2.13 -15.44
N ILE A 15 -17.61 3.25 -15.94
CA ILE A 15 -17.76 4.48 -15.16
C ILE A 15 -18.81 4.27 -14.06
N ASP A 16 -19.97 3.71 -14.40
CA ASP A 16 -21.05 3.40 -13.45
C ASP A 16 -20.54 2.49 -12.33
N GLN A 17 -19.77 1.44 -12.69
CA GLN A 17 -19.16 0.53 -11.72
C GLN A 17 -18.23 1.24 -10.73
N ILE A 18 -17.34 2.13 -11.20
CA ILE A 18 -16.37 2.84 -10.35
C ILE A 18 -17.07 3.92 -9.51
N SER A 19 -18.20 4.47 -9.95
CA SER A 19 -18.93 5.50 -9.21
C SER A 19 -19.80 4.98 -8.05
N THR A 20 -20.05 3.68 -7.98
CA THR A 20 -21.02 3.05 -7.05
C THR A 20 -20.86 3.50 -5.59
N ASP A 21 -19.63 3.69 -5.12
CA ASP A 21 -19.29 4.06 -3.74
C ASP A 21 -18.90 5.55 -3.58
N LYS A 22 -19.00 6.34 -4.64
CA LYS A 22 -18.56 7.75 -4.70
C LYS A 22 -19.71 8.73 -4.94
N ILE A 23 -20.86 8.24 -5.40
CA ILE A 23 -22.02 9.05 -5.73
C ILE A 23 -23.18 8.62 -4.85
N ASP A 24 -23.76 9.59 -4.16
CA ASP A 24 -24.96 9.39 -3.36
C ASP A 24 -26.18 9.38 -4.30
N GLU A 25 -26.68 8.19 -4.65
CA GLU A 25 -27.86 8.01 -5.53
C GLU A 25 -29.19 8.40 -4.83
N SER A 26 -29.14 9.05 -3.66
CA SER A 26 -30.32 9.48 -2.89
C SER A 26 -31.27 10.42 -3.66
N ALA A 27 -30.81 11.02 -4.76
CA ALA A 27 -31.68 11.64 -5.76
C ALA A 27 -31.71 10.75 -7.02
N ASN A 28 -32.88 10.22 -7.39
CA ASN A 28 -33.17 9.43 -8.62
C ASN A 28 -32.88 10.17 -9.97
N LEU A 29 -31.90 11.06 -10.01
CA LEU A 29 -31.43 11.82 -11.15
C LEU A 29 -30.13 11.20 -11.65
N ARG A 30 -30.17 10.59 -12.84
CA ARG A 30 -28.96 10.13 -13.52
C ARG A 30 -28.08 11.34 -13.85
N LEU A 31 -26.96 11.48 -13.15
CA LEU A 31 -26.03 12.57 -13.36
C LEU A 31 -25.41 12.51 -14.77
N PRO A 32 -25.08 13.66 -15.40
CA PRO A 32 -24.33 13.67 -16.65
C PRO A 32 -22.97 12.97 -16.48
N ARG A 33 -22.53 12.20 -17.50
CA ARG A 33 -21.23 11.48 -17.50
C ARG A 33 -20.05 12.35 -17.09
N THR A 34 -20.02 13.60 -17.53
CA THR A 34 -18.96 14.57 -17.19
C THR A 34 -18.91 14.88 -15.70
N VAL A 35 -20.06 14.95 -15.03
CA VAL A 35 -20.16 15.15 -13.58
C VAL A 35 -19.70 13.89 -12.85
N ILE A 36 -20.15 12.71 -13.29
CA ILE A 36 -19.72 11.42 -12.69
C ILE A 36 -18.19 11.27 -12.75
N ILE A 37 -17.58 11.57 -13.90
CA ILE A 37 -16.12 11.50 -14.06
C ILE A 37 -15.41 12.50 -13.12
N GLN A 38 -15.98 13.70 -12.92
CA GLN A 38 -15.42 14.68 -12.00
C GLN A 38 -15.51 14.23 -10.54
N GLU A 39 -16.64 13.65 -10.13
CA GLU A 39 -16.80 13.10 -8.77
C GLU A 39 -15.84 11.94 -8.53
N ILE A 40 -15.71 11.01 -9.50
CA ILE A 40 -14.72 9.93 -9.44
C ILE A 40 -13.31 10.51 -9.27
N ALA A 41 -12.96 11.50 -10.09
CA ALA A 41 -11.64 12.12 -10.05
C ALA A 41 -11.37 12.85 -8.72
N SER A 42 -12.37 13.53 -8.19
CA SER A 42 -12.33 14.23 -6.90
C SER A 42 -12.10 13.24 -5.75
N ALA A 43 -12.90 12.16 -5.69
CA ALA A 43 -12.78 11.13 -4.68
C ALA A 43 -11.41 10.43 -4.75
N LEU A 44 -10.97 10.01 -5.94
CA LEU A 44 -9.69 9.33 -6.13
C LEU A 44 -8.47 10.23 -5.91
N SER A 45 -8.65 11.56 -5.94
CA SER A 45 -7.62 12.53 -5.56
C SER A 45 -7.61 12.85 -4.06
N SER A 46 -8.58 12.36 -3.30
CA SER A 46 -8.71 12.58 -1.86
C SER A 46 -7.94 11.52 -1.07
N LEU A 47 -7.06 11.97 -0.16
CA LEU A 47 -6.35 11.09 0.76
C LEU A 47 -7.31 10.27 1.62
N THR A 48 -8.39 10.89 2.10
CA THR A 48 -9.37 10.23 2.98
C THR A 48 -10.01 9.05 2.28
N TYR A 49 -10.51 9.25 1.05
CA TYR A 49 -11.14 8.18 0.27
C TYR A 49 -10.14 7.06 -0.03
N VAL A 50 -8.93 7.40 -0.51
CA VAL A 50 -7.91 6.40 -0.85
C VAL A 50 -7.48 5.61 0.38
N ALA A 51 -7.31 6.25 1.53
CA ALA A 51 -6.98 5.57 2.78
C ALA A 51 -8.10 4.63 3.23
N GLU A 52 -9.37 5.06 3.15
CA GLU A 52 -10.53 4.23 3.50
C GLU A 52 -10.69 3.04 2.54
N ALA A 53 -10.47 3.23 1.23
CA ALA A 53 -10.53 2.16 0.24
C ALA A 53 -9.38 1.14 0.38
N LEU A 54 -8.22 1.58 0.86
CA LEU A 54 -7.07 0.71 1.13
C LEU A 54 -7.17 -0.02 2.47
N ALA A 55 -7.81 0.56 3.48
CA ALA A 55 -7.85 0.02 4.84
C ALA A 55 -8.35 -1.43 4.96
N PRO A 56 -9.43 -1.86 4.27
CA PRO A 56 -9.89 -3.25 4.34
C PRO A 56 -9.11 -4.20 3.41
N SER A 57 -8.12 -3.69 2.66
CA SER A 57 -7.41 -4.48 1.65
C SER A 57 -6.53 -5.54 2.30
N ARG A 58 -6.65 -6.77 1.82
CA ARG A 58 -5.79 -7.89 2.24
C ARG A 58 -4.72 -8.19 1.19
N PRO A 59 -3.62 -8.90 1.53
CA PRO A 59 -2.68 -9.38 0.53
C PRO A 59 -3.38 -10.21 -0.57
N PRO A 60 -2.95 -10.10 -1.84
CA PRO A 60 -1.71 -9.46 -2.31
C PRO A 60 -1.87 -7.98 -2.78
N THR A 61 -2.84 -7.22 -2.25
CA THR A 61 -3.11 -5.83 -2.68
C THR A 61 -1.88 -4.92 -2.64
N TYR A 62 -1.11 -4.98 -1.55
CA TYR A 62 0.14 -4.22 -1.45
C TYR A 62 1.14 -4.57 -2.55
N ALA A 63 1.36 -5.86 -2.82
CA ALA A 63 2.28 -6.30 -3.87
C ALA A 63 1.83 -5.83 -5.27
N PHE A 64 0.52 -5.81 -5.53
CA PHE A 64 -0.07 -5.27 -6.74
C PHE A 64 0.28 -3.79 -6.94
N LEU A 65 -0.04 -2.98 -5.93
CA LEU A 65 0.18 -1.53 -5.96
C LEU A 65 1.66 -1.17 -5.97
N LYS A 66 2.50 -1.89 -5.20
CA LYS A 66 3.96 -1.72 -5.19
C LYS A 66 4.56 -1.85 -6.58
N LEU A 67 4.14 -2.86 -7.36
CA LEU A 67 4.64 -3.06 -8.72
C LEU A 67 4.36 -1.86 -9.62
N LEU A 68 3.18 -1.26 -9.51
CA LEU A 68 2.80 -0.09 -10.31
C LEU A 68 3.53 1.17 -9.81
N LEU A 69 3.64 1.37 -8.50
CA LEU A 69 4.34 2.53 -7.93
C LEU A 69 5.84 2.56 -8.22
N GLU A 70 6.46 1.42 -8.50
CA GLU A 70 7.91 1.32 -8.75
C GLU A 70 8.31 1.48 -10.23
N VAL A 71 7.34 1.46 -11.15
CA VAL A 71 7.64 1.60 -12.59
C VAL A 71 7.39 3.03 -13.09
N PRO A 72 8.14 3.46 -14.12
CA PRO A 72 7.83 4.71 -14.82
C PRO A 72 6.40 4.71 -15.34
N ASN A 73 5.74 5.87 -15.28
CA ASN A 73 4.36 6.09 -15.74
C ASN A 73 3.27 5.27 -15.01
N TYR A 74 3.65 4.53 -13.96
CA TYR A 74 2.76 3.69 -13.16
C TYR A 74 1.94 2.68 -13.98
N SER A 75 2.50 2.16 -15.07
CA SER A 75 1.80 1.33 -16.04
C SER A 75 2.57 0.04 -16.33
N LEU A 76 1.91 -1.11 -16.25
CA LEU A 76 2.47 -2.42 -16.59
C LEU A 76 1.47 -3.29 -17.38
N PRO A 77 1.95 -4.13 -18.32
CA PRO A 77 1.10 -5.07 -19.03
C PRO A 77 0.35 -6.01 -18.09
N VAL A 78 -0.89 -6.33 -18.44
CA VAL A 78 -1.70 -7.35 -17.72
C VAL A 78 -1.04 -8.72 -17.83
N GLU A 79 -0.41 -9.02 -18.96
CA GLU A 79 0.29 -10.28 -19.19
C GLU A 79 1.48 -10.44 -18.24
N GLY A 80 1.54 -11.59 -17.55
CA GLY A 80 2.60 -11.90 -16.58
C GLY A 80 2.52 -11.11 -15.26
N PHE A 81 1.59 -10.15 -15.12
CA PHE A 81 1.47 -9.31 -13.93
C PHE A 81 1.18 -10.13 -12.67
N GLN A 82 0.23 -11.07 -12.77
CA GLN A 82 -0.14 -11.97 -11.67
C GLN A 82 1.07 -12.73 -11.11
N GLY A 83 1.94 -13.27 -11.99
CA GLY A 83 3.13 -14.00 -11.57
C GLY A 83 4.08 -13.14 -10.74
N ARG A 84 4.26 -11.88 -11.13
CA ARG A 84 5.09 -10.92 -10.39
C ARG A 84 4.49 -10.56 -9.02
N VAL A 85 3.18 -10.35 -8.95
CA VAL A 85 2.47 -10.07 -7.69
C VAL A 85 2.63 -11.22 -6.71
N LEU A 86 2.40 -12.45 -7.16
CA LEU A 86 2.52 -13.64 -6.33
C LEU A 86 3.97 -13.88 -5.87
N GLN A 87 4.94 -13.58 -6.72
CA GLN A 87 6.36 -13.69 -6.35
C GLN A 87 6.73 -12.72 -5.21
N ILE A 88 6.33 -11.44 -5.31
CA ILE A 88 6.57 -10.45 -4.24
C ILE A 88 5.85 -10.86 -2.95
N THR A 89 4.61 -11.31 -3.06
CA THR A 89 3.81 -11.78 -1.91
C THR A 89 4.51 -12.95 -1.20
N LYS A 90 5.05 -13.91 -1.97
CA LYS A 90 5.82 -15.04 -1.45
C LYS A 90 7.08 -14.58 -0.72
N GLU A 91 7.82 -13.62 -1.28
CA GLU A 91 9.01 -13.05 -0.63
C GLU A 91 8.66 -12.36 0.69
N MET A 92 7.52 -11.67 0.77
CA MET A 92 7.04 -11.07 2.01
C MET A 92 6.67 -12.12 3.06
N THR A 93 6.00 -13.21 2.67
CA THR A 93 5.73 -14.33 3.58
C THR A 93 7.01 -14.92 4.16
N ILE A 94 8.06 -15.12 3.34
CA ILE A 94 9.34 -15.64 3.81
C ILE A 94 9.98 -14.68 4.81
N LYS A 95 9.93 -13.37 4.55
CA LYS A 95 10.45 -12.34 5.48
C LYS A 95 9.65 -12.32 6.79
N ALA A 96 8.32 -12.39 6.71
CA ALA A 96 7.44 -12.38 7.88
C ALA A 96 7.66 -13.60 8.79
N GLN A 97 7.87 -14.78 8.20
CA GLN A 97 8.20 -16.01 8.93
C GLN A 97 9.51 -15.93 9.69
N THR A 98 10.50 -15.22 9.15
CA THR A 98 11.82 -15.08 9.77
C THR A 98 11.91 -13.91 10.73
N GLY A 99 10.88 -13.05 10.80
CA GLY A 99 10.91 -11.78 11.54
C GLY A 99 11.92 -10.77 11.00
N LYS A 100 12.53 -11.02 9.82
CA LYS A 100 13.58 -10.15 9.28
C LYS A 100 12.98 -8.80 8.88
N GLY A 101 13.51 -7.73 9.46
CA GLY A 101 13.03 -6.36 9.25
C GLY A 101 12.01 -5.87 10.29
N LEU A 102 11.78 -6.65 11.34
CA LEU A 102 11.04 -6.26 12.54
C LEU A 102 12.03 -6.00 13.71
N SER A 103 11.79 -4.97 14.51
CA SER A 103 12.61 -4.62 15.68
C SER A 103 12.26 -5.50 16.89
N ALA A 104 13.25 -5.96 17.65
CA ALA A 104 13.00 -6.78 18.84
C ALA A 104 12.28 -6.03 19.98
N GLU A 105 12.20 -4.70 19.91
CA GLU A 105 11.65 -3.86 20.99
C GLU A 105 10.13 -3.77 20.99
N LYS A 106 9.47 -4.05 19.86
CA LYS A 106 8.02 -3.87 19.71
C LYS A 106 7.26 -5.17 19.98
N ASN A 107 6.09 -5.06 20.61
CA ASN A 107 5.21 -6.20 20.87
C ASN A 107 4.32 -6.52 19.65
N TYR A 108 4.92 -7.09 18.60
CA TYR A 108 4.17 -7.46 17.40
C TYR A 108 3.17 -8.60 17.63
N GLN A 109 3.40 -9.48 18.60
CA GLN A 109 2.50 -10.61 18.85
C GLN A 109 1.12 -10.12 19.31
N LEU A 110 1.07 -9.10 20.17
CA LEU A 110 -0.20 -8.48 20.56
C LEU A 110 -0.94 -7.96 19.32
N TYR A 111 -0.24 -7.25 18.45
CA TYR A 111 -0.84 -6.71 17.23
C TYR A 111 -1.33 -7.80 16.27
N ILE A 112 -0.55 -8.86 16.06
CA ILE A 112 -0.91 -10.03 15.26
C ILE A 112 -2.19 -10.67 15.79
N ASN A 113 -2.30 -10.86 17.11
CA ASN A 113 -3.47 -11.49 17.72
C ASN A 113 -4.74 -10.66 17.49
N VAL A 114 -4.65 -9.33 17.63
CA VAL A 114 -5.79 -8.43 17.40
C VAL A 114 -6.16 -8.39 15.92
N MET A 115 -5.17 -8.31 15.02
CA MET A 115 -5.40 -8.37 13.56
C MET A 115 -6.07 -9.67 13.14
N LYS A 116 -5.58 -10.81 13.65
CA LYS A 116 -6.16 -12.12 13.40
C LYS A 116 -7.64 -12.16 13.79
N ASN A 117 -7.97 -11.72 15.00
CA ASN A 117 -9.36 -11.72 15.49
C ASN A 117 -10.26 -10.80 14.65
N ALA A 118 -9.77 -9.63 14.25
CA ALA A 118 -10.51 -8.70 13.38
C ALA A 118 -10.76 -9.31 11.99
N TRP A 119 -9.84 -10.13 11.47
CA TRP A 119 -9.98 -10.73 10.14
C TRP A 119 -10.79 -12.03 10.13
N GLU A 120 -10.86 -12.72 11.28
CA GLU A 120 -11.72 -13.89 11.51
C GLU A 120 -13.19 -13.53 11.67
N SER A 121 -13.48 -12.30 12.10
CA SER A 121 -14.84 -11.79 12.31
C SER A 121 -15.41 -11.27 10.97
N ASP A 122 -16.51 -11.86 10.51
CA ASP A 122 -17.42 -11.37 9.46
C ASP A 122 -16.89 -11.00 8.05
N ASN A 123 -15.79 -11.61 7.57
CA ASN A 123 -15.27 -11.49 6.18
C ASN A 123 -14.92 -10.06 5.70
N GLU A 124 -15.38 -9.00 6.38
CA GLU A 124 -15.13 -7.59 6.12
C GLU A 124 -14.81 -6.91 7.45
N ILE A 125 -13.65 -6.24 7.49
CA ILE A 125 -13.27 -5.44 8.66
C ILE A 125 -14.13 -4.19 8.65
N ASP A 126 -14.93 -3.99 9.70
CA ASP A 126 -15.77 -2.80 9.76
C ASP A 126 -14.94 -1.53 10.02
N ARG A 127 -15.58 -0.36 9.88
CA ARG A 127 -14.91 0.93 10.11
C ARG A 127 -14.38 1.05 11.54
N SER A 128 -15.09 0.53 12.52
CA SER A 128 -14.72 0.59 13.94
C SER A 128 -13.50 -0.29 14.22
N GLU A 129 -13.45 -1.50 13.66
CA GLU A 129 -12.33 -2.42 13.74
C GLU A 129 -11.08 -1.85 13.06
N THR A 130 -11.26 -1.21 11.91
CA THR A 130 -10.19 -0.49 11.21
C THR A 130 -9.60 0.61 12.09
N LEU A 131 -10.46 1.42 12.72
CA LEU A 131 -10.02 2.50 13.62
C LEU A 131 -9.33 1.95 14.88
N LEU A 132 -9.81 0.85 15.45
CA LEU A 132 -9.19 0.18 16.59
C LEU A 132 -7.81 -0.39 16.22
N LEU A 133 -7.70 -1.06 15.07
CA LEU A 133 -6.42 -1.55 14.56
C LEU A 133 -5.45 -0.41 14.31
N GLN A 134 -5.91 0.71 13.76
CA GLN A 134 -5.08 1.90 13.54
C GLN A 134 -4.62 2.51 14.87
N ALA A 135 -5.51 2.64 15.85
CA ALA A 135 -5.18 3.17 17.18
C ALA A 135 -4.14 2.28 17.89
N LEU A 136 -4.34 0.95 17.88
CA LEU A 136 -3.39 0.00 18.45
C LEU A 136 -2.05 0.03 17.71
N ARG A 137 -2.08 0.13 16.39
CA ARG A 137 -0.87 0.24 15.56
C ARG A 137 -0.05 1.46 15.99
N ASN A 138 -0.70 2.61 16.16
CA ASN A 138 -0.03 3.85 16.58
C ASN A 138 0.53 3.75 18.01
N GLU A 139 -0.23 3.17 18.94
CA GLU A 139 0.21 2.98 20.34
C GLU A 139 1.45 2.08 20.43
N LEU A 140 1.47 0.99 19.65
CA LEU A 140 2.62 0.09 19.56
C LEU A 140 3.75 0.64 18.68
N ARG A 141 3.60 1.86 18.14
CA ARG A 141 4.51 2.50 17.19
C ARG A 141 4.84 1.59 16.01
N ILE A 142 3.87 0.80 15.56
CA ILE A 142 4.00 -0.09 14.41
C ILE A 142 3.85 0.75 13.15
N TRP A 143 4.83 0.69 12.28
CA TRP A 143 4.83 1.46 11.04
C TRP A 143 4.03 0.73 9.96
N THR A 144 3.60 1.46 8.93
CA THR A 144 2.88 0.85 7.81
C THR A 144 3.67 -0.31 7.20
N ARG A 145 5.00 -0.18 7.04
CA ARG A 145 5.86 -1.26 6.54
C ARG A 145 5.78 -2.53 7.40
N GLU A 146 5.75 -2.35 8.71
CA GLU A 146 5.75 -3.46 9.67
C GLU A 146 4.38 -4.12 9.65
N HIS A 147 3.31 -3.32 9.66
CA HIS A 147 1.95 -3.80 9.45
C HIS A 147 1.84 -4.66 8.18
N LEU A 148 2.27 -4.15 7.03
CA LEU A 148 2.25 -4.87 5.75
C LEU A 148 3.06 -6.19 5.80
N LEU A 149 4.16 -6.22 6.55
CA LEU A 149 4.92 -7.45 6.76
C LEU A 149 4.17 -8.42 7.68
N LEU A 150 3.54 -7.92 8.74
CA LEU A 150 2.79 -8.70 9.73
C LEU A 150 1.51 -9.31 9.14
N GLU A 151 0.89 -8.70 8.13
CA GLU A 151 -0.20 -9.32 7.35
C GLU A 151 0.22 -10.67 6.74
N HIS A 152 1.51 -10.85 6.46
CA HIS A 152 2.05 -12.08 5.87
C HIS A 152 2.55 -13.08 6.93
N HIS A 153 2.39 -12.79 8.23
CA HIS A 153 2.75 -13.68 9.33
C HIS A 153 1.95 -15.00 9.25
N PRO A 154 2.53 -16.17 9.58
CA PRO A 154 1.84 -17.48 9.47
C PRO A 154 0.45 -17.55 10.10
N ASP A 155 0.24 -16.85 11.22
CA ASP A 155 -1.04 -16.84 11.94
C ASP A 155 -2.12 -16.03 11.23
N VAL A 156 -1.74 -15.03 10.42
CA VAL A 156 -2.65 -14.17 9.65
C VAL A 156 -2.79 -14.69 8.22
N LYS A 157 -1.72 -15.26 7.66
CA LYS A 157 -1.65 -15.78 6.29
C LYS A 157 -2.80 -16.70 5.94
N GLN A 158 -3.20 -17.56 6.87
CA GLN A 158 -4.25 -18.55 6.68
C GLN A 158 -5.62 -17.92 6.38
N LEU A 159 -5.82 -16.65 6.76
CA LEU A 159 -7.09 -15.93 6.59
C LEU A 159 -7.26 -15.30 5.20
N TRP A 160 -6.17 -15.10 4.46
CA TRP A 160 -6.21 -14.46 3.14
C TRP A 160 -5.60 -15.31 2.02
N ASP A 161 -4.73 -16.28 2.32
CA ASP A 161 -4.10 -17.17 1.33
C ASP A 161 -5.07 -18.26 0.87
N VAL A 162 -6.18 -17.83 0.28
CA VAL A 162 -7.25 -18.68 -0.24
C VAL A 162 -7.19 -18.73 -1.78
N PRO A 163 -7.71 -19.80 -2.40
CA PRO A 163 -7.88 -19.83 -3.85
C PRO A 163 -8.67 -18.60 -4.33
N GLY A 164 -8.09 -17.85 -5.27
CA GLY A 164 -8.71 -16.64 -5.80
C GLY A 164 -8.33 -15.34 -5.08
N ALA A 165 -7.47 -15.35 -4.05
CA ALA A 165 -7.02 -14.13 -3.34
C ALA A 165 -6.52 -13.03 -4.29
N TYR A 166 -5.75 -13.41 -5.32
CA TYR A 166 -5.32 -12.48 -6.37
C TYR A 166 -6.51 -11.87 -7.15
N VAL A 167 -7.49 -12.69 -7.52
CA VAL A 167 -8.67 -12.25 -8.27
C VAL A 167 -9.50 -11.29 -7.42
N SER A 168 -9.69 -11.59 -6.14
CA SER A 168 -10.40 -10.73 -5.19
C SER A 168 -9.68 -9.40 -5.01
N ALA A 169 -8.37 -9.40 -4.75
CA ALA A 169 -7.57 -8.18 -4.63
C ALA A 169 -7.59 -7.34 -5.91
N ARG A 170 -7.42 -7.96 -7.08
CA ARG A 170 -7.52 -7.29 -8.38
C ARG A 170 -8.89 -6.66 -8.57
N ASN A 171 -9.96 -7.42 -8.33
CA ASN A 171 -11.32 -6.93 -8.52
C ASN A 171 -11.63 -5.76 -7.57
N HIS A 172 -11.21 -5.84 -6.31
CA HIS A 172 -11.32 -4.74 -5.34
C HIS A 172 -10.64 -3.47 -5.85
N LEU A 173 -9.38 -3.58 -6.30
CA LEU A 173 -8.61 -2.45 -6.82
C LEU A 173 -9.23 -1.83 -8.08
N LEU A 174 -9.81 -2.66 -8.96
CA LEU A 174 -10.48 -2.18 -10.18
C LEU A 174 -11.85 -1.57 -9.88
N LEU A 175 -12.63 -2.17 -8.97
CA LEU A 175 -13.95 -1.70 -8.55
C LEU A 175 -13.86 -0.34 -7.87
N THR A 176 -12.92 -0.17 -6.96
CA THR A 176 -12.67 1.10 -6.27
C THR A 176 -12.10 2.18 -7.19
N GLY A 177 -11.55 1.79 -8.35
CA GLY A 177 -10.86 2.71 -9.27
C GLY A 177 -9.45 3.10 -8.80
N LEU A 178 -8.94 2.46 -7.74
CA LEU A 178 -7.55 2.64 -7.29
C LEU A 178 -6.56 2.18 -8.37
N VAL A 179 -6.90 1.09 -9.07
CA VAL A 179 -6.19 0.63 -10.28
C VAL A 179 -7.14 0.74 -11.47
N LEU A 180 -6.59 1.15 -12.60
CA LEU A 180 -7.28 1.32 -13.88
C LEU A 180 -6.70 0.38 -14.93
N THR A 181 -7.45 0.12 -16.00
CA THR A 181 -7.00 -0.59 -17.19
C THR A 181 -6.95 0.37 -18.37
N TYR A 182 -5.81 0.43 -19.05
CA TYR A 182 -5.62 1.27 -20.23
C TYR A 182 -4.71 0.58 -21.23
N GLU A 183 -5.19 0.40 -22.48
CA GLU A 183 -4.42 -0.23 -23.57
C GLU A 183 -3.74 -1.57 -23.15
N ASN A 184 -4.50 -2.45 -22.49
CA ASN A 184 -4.04 -3.76 -21.97
C ASN A 184 -2.97 -3.69 -20.86
N ASN A 185 -2.85 -2.54 -20.20
CA ASN A 185 -2.01 -2.35 -19.02
C ASN A 185 -2.88 -2.12 -17.77
N TYR A 186 -2.38 -2.53 -16.61
CA TYR A 186 -2.80 -1.96 -15.34
C TYR A 186 -2.08 -0.63 -15.11
N VAL A 187 -2.82 0.38 -14.68
CA VAL A 187 -2.31 1.75 -14.51
C VAL A 187 -2.78 2.35 -13.19
N LEU A 188 -1.88 3.05 -12.50
CA LEU A 188 -2.26 4.05 -11.48
C LEU A 188 -2.26 5.43 -12.13
N ALA A 189 -3.33 6.19 -11.92
CA ALA A 189 -3.29 7.60 -12.24
C ALA A 189 -2.29 8.32 -11.30
N GLU A 190 -1.65 9.38 -11.77
CA GLU A 190 -0.63 10.12 -11.01
C GLU A 190 -1.18 10.64 -9.67
N GLU A 191 -2.40 11.13 -9.70
CA GLU A 191 -3.13 11.66 -8.56
C GLU A 191 -3.39 10.58 -7.51
N VAL A 192 -3.78 9.38 -7.96
CA VAL A 192 -4.05 8.21 -7.11
C VAL A 192 -2.74 7.66 -6.54
N ALA A 193 -1.69 7.54 -7.36
CA ALA A 193 -0.39 7.08 -6.93
C ALA A 193 0.17 7.96 -5.79
N LEU A 194 -0.02 9.28 -5.88
CA LEU A 194 0.35 10.22 -4.83
C LEU A 194 -0.42 9.96 -3.53
N GLN A 195 -1.74 9.76 -3.60
CA GLN A 195 -2.54 9.49 -2.40
C GLN A 195 -2.23 8.12 -1.78
N ILE A 196 -1.97 7.08 -2.59
CA ILE A 196 -1.56 5.76 -2.07
C ILE A 196 -0.24 5.89 -1.29
N ARG A 197 0.74 6.62 -1.83
CA ARG A 197 2.01 6.88 -1.13
C ARG A 197 1.77 7.56 0.21
N ARG A 198 0.95 8.62 0.25
CA ARG A 198 0.60 9.34 1.48
C ARG A 198 -0.13 8.44 2.48
N ALA A 199 -1.10 7.63 2.03
CA ALA A 199 -1.82 6.69 2.87
C ALA A 199 -0.88 5.65 3.50
N TRP A 200 0.21 5.31 2.80
CA TRP A 200 1.24 4.40 3.32
C TRP A 200 2.35 5.09 4.12
N GLY A 201 2.32 6.40 4.29
CA GLY A 201 3.40 7.15 4.97
C GLY A 201 4.71 7.20 4.17
N ILE A 202 4.62 7.05 2.84
CA ILE A 202 5.75 7.22 1.93
C ILE A 202 5.87 8.70 1.61
N ASP A 203 6.58 9.43 2.46
CA ASP A 203 6.66 10.90 2.42
C ASP A 203 7.50 11.46 1.26
N LEU A 204 8.37 10.64 0.65
CA LEU A 204 9.23 11.03 -0.47
C LEU A 204 9.18 10.01 -1.62
N GLU A 205 9.24 10.52 -2.85
CA GLU A 205 9.51 9.67 -4.02
C GLU A 205 10.86 8.98 -3.89
N LYS A 206 10.98 7.80 -4.50
CA LYS A 206 12.18 6.96 -4.42
C LYS A 206 13.45 7.75 -4.76
N ASP A 207 13.45 8.49 -5.87
CA ASP A 207 14.62 9.24 -6.34
C ASP A 207 14.96 10.43 -5.44
N ALA A 208 13.94 11.06 -4.83
CA ALA A 208 14.15 12.12 -3.84
C ALA A 208 14.74 11.56 -2.54
N TYR A 209 14.22 10.42 -2.08
CA TYR A 209 14.70 9.77 -0.88
C TYR A 209 16.10 9.18 -1.07
N GLU A 210 16.37 8.58 -2.22
CA GLU A 210 17.70 8.10 -2.59
C GLU A 210 18.73 9.22 -2.61
N ARG A 211 18.38 10.40 -3.15
CA ARG A 211 19.24 11.59 -3.07
C ARG A 211 19.49 12.04 -1.64
N LEU A 212 18.46 12.06 -0.79
CA LEU A 212 18.61 12.38 0.64
C LEU A 212 19.59 11.41 1.32
N LEU A 213 19.36 10.11 1.19
CA LEU A 213 20.18 9.07 1.82
C LEU A 213 21.61 9.04 1.28
N ASN A 214 21.83 9.36 0.00
CA ASN A 214 23.17 9.51 -0.55
C ASN A 214 23.97 10.65 0.09
N GLY A 215 23.28 11.71 0.55
CA GLY A 215 23.89 12.82 1.30
C GLY A 215 24.33 12.44 2.72
N MET A 216 23.92 11.28 3.24
CA MET A 216 24.16 10.89 4.63
C MET A 216 25.51 10.20 4.84
N LYS A 217 26.06 10.34 6.05
CA LYS A 217 27.24 9.58 6.49
C LYS A 217 26.89 8.09 6.60
N ASN A 218 27.87 7.24 6.31
CA ASN A 218 27.69 5.80 6.35
C ASN A 218 27.32 5.29 7.75
N ASP A 219 27.85 5.93 8.80
CA ASP A 219 27.57 5.58 10.20
C ASP A 219 26.10 5.84 10.56
N HIS A 220 25.52 6.94 10.06
CA HIS A 220 24.09 7.20 10.24
C HIS A 220 23.22 6.12 9.58
N LEU A 221 23.57 5.71 8.35
CA LEU A 221 22.87 4.62 7.66
C LEU A 221 22.99 3.30 8.44
N TYR A 222 24.15 3.04 9.05
CA TYR A 222 24.36 1.86 9.89
C TYR A 222 23.45 1.88 11.12
N SER A 223 23.45 2.99 11.88
CA SER A 223 22.62 3.13 13.09
C SER A 223 21.14 2.94 12.78
N VAL A 224 20.62 3.57 11.72
CA VAL A 224 19.21 3.39 11.35
C VAL A 224 18.90 1.96 10.95
N LEU A 225 19.78 1.30 10.20
CA LEU A 225 19.58 -0.11 9.83
C LEU A 225 19.53 -1.02 11.06
N GLU A 226 20.40 -0.79 12.04
CA GLU A 226 20.42 -1.54 13.30
C GLU A 226 19.12 -1.32 14.10
N MET A 227 18.72 -0.07 14.31
CA MET A 227 17.50 0.29 15.06
C MET A 227 16.21 -0.23 14.41
N THR A 228 16.20 -0.34 13.08
CA THR A 228 15.05 -0.84 12.31
C THR A 228 15.03 -2.36 12.15
N GLY A 229 16.01 -3.08 12.70
CA GLY A 229 16.13 -4.54 12.59
C GLY A 229 16.51 -5.02 11.18
N LEU A 230 17.10 -4.14 10.37
CA LEU A 230 17.56 -4.44 9.02
C LEU A 230 19.04 -4.86 9.01
N GLN A 231 19.42 -5.61 7.98
CA GLN A 231 20.80 -6.06 7.82
C GLN A 231 21.74 -4.85 7.62
N VAL A 232 22.79 -4.75 8.45
CA VAL A 232 23.75 -3.64 8.42
C VAL A 232 24.94 -3.84 7.47
N SER A 233 25.21 -5.08 7.05
CA SER A 233 26.32 -5.37 6.13
C SER A 233 26.03 -4.91 4.69
N GLY A 234 27.11 -4.69 3.93
CA GLY A 234 27.06 -4.28 2.52
C GLY A 234 27.66 -2.90 2.24
N SER A 235 27.67 -2.52 0.97
CA SER A 235 28.09 -1.19 0.51
C SER A 235 27.10 -0.10 0.95
N LYS A 236 27.49 1.17 0.81
CA LYS A 236 26.59 2.29 1.11
C LYS A 236 25.33 2.24 0.22
N GLU A 237 25.49 1.93 -1.06
CA GLU A 237 24.40 1.79 -2.02
C GLU A 237 23.45 0.66 -1.62
N GLU A 238 23.99 -0.50 -1.22
CA GLU A 238 23.18 -1.63 -0.74
C GLU A 238 22.37 -1.29 0.52
N ARG A 239 22.96 -0.49 1.42
CA ARG A 239 22.29 0.01 2.64
C ARG A 239 21.16 0.99 2.30
N ILE A 240 21.40 1.93 1.39
CA ILE A 240 20.39 2.88 0.91
C ILE A 240 19.22 2.14 0.28
N LEU A 241 19.50 1.24 -0.66
CA LEU A 241 18.46 0.42 -1.29
C LEU A 241 17.67 -0.39 -0.27
N ARG A 242 18.32 -0.87 0.80
CA ARG A 242 17.64 -1.60 1.87
C ARG A 242 16.68 -0.72 2.67
N LEU A 243 17.06 0.51 3.02
CA LEU A 243 16.18 1.46 3.71
C LEU A 243 14.97 1.84 2.83
N ILE A 244 15.21 2.11 1.54
CA ILE A 244 14.16 2.43 0.56
C ILE A 244 13.20 1.24 0.38
N ASN A 245 13.73 0.05 0.14
CA ASN A 245 12.92 -1.16 -0.09
C ASN A 245 12.19 -1.62 1.18
N ALA A 246 12.72 -1.26 2.36
CA ALA A 246 12.03 -1.46 3.62
C ALA A 246 10.94 -0.42 3.85
N LEU A 247 10.84 0.65 3.05
CA LEU A 247 9.91 1.77 3.28
C LEU A 247 10.12 2.42 4.66
N VAL A 248 11.37 2.62 5.08
CA VAL A 248 11.66 3.45 6.26
C VAL A 248 11.28 4.90 5.91
N PRO A 249 10.30 5.53 6.57
CA PRO A 249 9.92 6.91 6.30
C PRO A 249 11.09 7.87 6.50
N PRO A 250 11.21 8.92 5.66
CA PRO A 250 12.24 9.95 5.81
C PRO A 250 12.18 10.64 7.17
N THR A 251 10.98 10.88 7.69
CA THR A 251 10.75 11.46 9.03
C THR A 251 11.36 10.61 10.13
N GLU A 252 11.06 9.30 10.14
CA GLU A 252 11.66 8.35 11.08
C GLU A 252 13.18 8.24 10.90
N PHE A 253 13.65 8.19 9.65
CA PHE A 253 15.08 8.20 9.37
C PHE A 253 15.76 9.40 10.02
N LEU A 254 15.17 10.60 9.93
CA LEU A 254 15.68 11.82 10.54
C LEU A 254 15.59 11.79 12.07
N ASP A 255 14.51 11.25 12.65
CA ASP A 255 14.37 11.10 14.11
C ASP A 255 15.49 10.23 14.70
N PHE A 256 15.90 9.18 13.99
CA PHE A 256 17.03 8.34 14.40
C PHE A 256 18.39 9.04 14.33
N LEU A 257 18.51 10.16 13.61
CA LEU A 257 19.73 10.98 13.60
C LEU A 257 19.82 11.91 14.81
N HIS A 258 18.70 12.19 15.47
CA HIS A 258 18.61 13.19 16.54
C HIS A 258 18.94 12.63 17.93
N ILE A 259 19.67 11.52 18.00
CA ILE A 259 20.15 10.96 19.27
C ILE A 259 21.56 11.47 19.53
N ASP A 260 21.63 12.64 20.18
CA ASP A 260 22.70 13.11 21.09
C ASP A 260 22.05 13.84 22.29
#